data_AF-A0A482V9P6-F1
#
_entry.id   AF-A0A482V9P6-F1
#
_cell.length_a   1.000
_cell.length_b   1.000
_cell.length_c   1.000
_cell.angle_alpha   90.00
_cell.angle_beta   90.00
_cell.angle_gamma   90.00
#
_symmetry.space_group_name_H-M   'P 1'
#
loop_
_entity.id
_entity.type
_entity.pdbx_description
1 polymer ?
#
loop_
_entity_poly.entity_id
_entity_poly.type
_entity_poly.pdbx_seq_one_letter_code
_entity_poly.pdbx_strand_id
1 'polypeptide(L)'
;MIWTRILFWCVVIYQRIEALHFENLNVDDILKLAVPTVKSTNAKCKNHSRFYLEELKNLKLWATEMFDASSKFPSGVLHGSAYDFGNFDECIHVKLPSSQEKIVGKYCMAKFHIAPPNFEKEGLVYRFQDTDHFDNATTWEKVLRK
;
A
#
# COMPACT_ATOMS: atom_id res chain seq x y z
N MET A 1 -21.76 -40.45 19.71
CA MET A 1 -20.48 -39.85 19.27
C MET A 1 -20.48 -39.50 17.76
N ILE A 2 -21.64 -39.15 17.18
CA ILE A 2 -21.80 -38.75 15.76
C ILE A 2 -22.23 -37.28 15.67
N TRP A 3 -23.07 -36.82 16.62
CA TRP A 3 -23.54 -35.44 16.73
C TRP A 3 -22.42 -34.41 16.92
N THR A 4 -21.32 -34.76 17.59
CA THR A 4 -20.15 -33.87 17.74
C THR A 4 -19.40 -33.65 16.43
N ARG A 5 -19.39 -34.64 15.52
CA ARG A 5 -18.78 -34.50 14.18
C ARG A 5 -19.65 -33.67 13.24
N ILE A 6 -20.98 -33.79 13.32
CA ILE A 6 -21.91 -33.01 12.51
C ILE A 6 -21.84 -31.53 12.91
N LEU A 7 -21.86 -31.22 14.22
CA LEU A 7 -21.69 -29.84 14.70
C LEU A 7 -20.34 -29.24 14.31
N PHE A 8 -19.24 -30.02 14.38
CA PHE A 8 -17.93 -29.55 13.96
C PHE A 8 -17.88 -29.22 12.46
N TRP A 9 -18.44 -30.10 11.62
CA TRP A 9 -18.52 -29.82 10.18
C TRP A 9 -19.48 -28.68 9.87
N CYS A 10 -20.60 -28.53 10.57
CA CYS A 10 -21.50 -27.39 10.43
C CYS A 10 -20.81 -26.08 10.81
N VAL A 11 -20.01 -26.03 11.89
CA VAL A 11 -19.23 -24.83 12.26
C VAL A 11 -18.14 -24.54 11.24
N VAL A 12 -17.39 -25.55 10.77
CA VAL A 12 -16.36 -25.36 9.74
C VAL A 12 -16.97 -24.94 8.39
N ILE A 13 -18.14 -25.48 8.03
CA ILE A 13 -18.87 -25.09 6.83
C ILE A 13 -19.46 -23.69 6.99
N TYR A 14 -20.05 -23.35 8.15
CA TYR A 14 -20.57 -22.01 8.45
C TYR A 14 -19.47 -20.96 8.43
N GLN A 15 -18.31 -21.27 9.02
CA GLN A 15 -17.12 -20.43 9.02
C GLN A 15 -16.43 -20.35 7.64
N ARG A 16 -16.66 -21.34 6.76
CA ARG A 16 -16.32 -21.25 5.33
C ARG A 16 -17.35 -20.48 4.49
N ILE A 17 -18.60 -20.40 4.93
CA ILE A 17 -19.68 -19.68 4.23
C ILE A 17 -19.59 -18.17 4.51
N GLU A 18 -19.17 -17.72 5.69
CA GLU A 18 -18.83 -16.30 5.93
C GLU A 18 -17.59 -15.81 5.15
N ALA A 19 -16.81 -16.71 4.56
CA ALA A 19 -15.73 -16.36 3.63
C ALA A 19 -16.23 -16.08 2.19
N LEU A 20 -17.55 -16.02 1.97
CA LEU A 20 -18.15 -15.47 0.76
C LEU A 20 -18.26 -13.93 0.89
N HIS A 21 -17.32 -13.13 0.36
CA HIS A 21 -17.62 -11.82 -0.29
C HIS A 21 -16.44 -10.96 -0.82
N PHE A 22 -15.26 -11.51 -1.14
CA PHE A 22 -14.28 -10.72 -1.92
C PHE A 22 -14.58 -10.87 -3.42
N GLU A 23 -15.60 -10.16 -3.90
CA GLU A 23 -15.99 -10.16 -5.32
C GLU A 23 -14.81 -9.74 -6.20
N ASN A 24 -14.34 -10.68 -7.05
CA ASN A 24 -13.64 -10.48 -8.32
C ASN A 24 -12.58 -9.37 -8.39
N LEU A 25 -11.72 -9.21 -7.37
CA LEU A 25 -10.52 -8.40 -7.54
C LEU A 25 -9.48 -9.21 -8.32
N ASN A 26 -9.23 -8.80 -9.56
CA ASN A 26 -8.16 -9.36 -10.36
C ASN A 26 -6.82 -9.01 -9.69
N VAL A 27 -6.04 -10.03 -9.36
CA VAL A 27 -4.70 -9.89 -8.75
C VAL A 27 -3.82 -8.97 -9.60
N ASP A 28 -4.00 -8.97 -10.92
CA ASP A 28 -3.28 -8.08 -11.82
C ASP A 28 -3.60 -6.60 -11.58
N ASP A 29 -4.82 -6.26 -11.18
CA ASP A 29 -5.21 -4.87 -10.97
C ASP A 29 -4.74 -4.36 -9.60
N ILE A 30 -4.70 -5.24 -8.60
CA ILE A 30 -4.06 -4.96 -7.31
C ILE A 30 -2.54 -4.78 -7.50
N LEU A 31 -1.90 -5.68 -8.25
CA LEU A 31 -0.46 -5.58 -8.50
C LEU A 31 -0.09 -4.35 -9.32
N LYS A 32 -0.94 -3.88 -10.24
CA LYS A 32 -0.73 -2.61 -10.97
C LYS A 32 -0.84 -1.38 -10.07
N LEU A 33 -1.57 -1.46 -8.96
CA LEU A 33 -1.63 -0.38 -7.97
C LEU A 33 -0.37 -0.37 -7.10
N ALA A 34 0.16 -1.55 -6.78
CA ALA A 34 1.37 -1.74 -5.99
C ALA A 34 2.66 -1.46 -6.76
N VAL A 35 2.72 -1.81 -8.04
CA VAL A 35 3.90 -1.62 -8.89
C VAL A 35 3.77 -0.30 -9.64
N PRO A 36 4.52 0.74 -9.28
CA PRO A 36 4.38 2.02 -9.92
C PRO A 36 4.88 1.96 -11.37
N THR A 37 4.32 2.83 -12.22
CA THR A 37 4.92 3.26 -13.51
C THR A 37 4.89 2.32 -14.73
N VAL A 38 3.97 1.35 -14.82
CA VAL A 38 3.71 0.60 -16.09
C VAL A 38 3.26 1.48 -17.27
N LYS A 39 2.73 2.67 -17.00
CA LYS A 39 2.28 3.68 -17.99
C LYS A 39 3.21 4.90 -18.12
N SER A 40 4.44 4.82 -17.62
CA SER A 40 5.39 5.95 -17.71
C SER A 40 5.74 6.31 -19.16
N THR A 41 5.95 7.61 -19.43
CA THR A 41 6.47 8.12 -20.71
C THR A 41 7.97 7.84 -20.86
N ASN A 42 8.69 7.63 -19.75
CA ASN A 42 10.09 7.24 -19.76
C ASN A 42 10.23 5.75 -20.11
N ALA A 43 10.85 5.43 -21.25
CA ALA A 43 10.99 4.07 -21.75
C ALA A 43 11.72 3.13 -20.77
N LYS A 44 12.78 3.62 -20.10
CA LYS A 44 13.55 2.82 -19.13
C LYS A 44 12.70 2.49 -17.91
N CYS A 45 12.02 3.49 -17.34
CA CYS A 45 11.11 3.31 -16.21
C CYS A 45 9.99 2.32 -16.52
N LYS A 46 9.39 2.46 -17.70
CA LYS A 46 8.33 1.58 -18.20
C LYS A 46 8.80 0.13 -18.35
N ASN A 47 9.98 -0.08 -18.92
CA ASN A 47 10.55 -1.41 -19.11
C ASN A 47 10.93 -2.06 -17.78
N HIS A 48 11.57 -1.33 -16.88
CA HIS A 48 11.92 -1.83 -15.53
C HIS A 48 10.69 -2.20 -14.72
N SER A 49 9.63 -1.40 -14.80
CA SER A 49 8.37 -1.66 -14.08
C SER A 49 7.65 -2.90 -14.60
N ARG A 50 7.65 -3.11 -15.92
CA ARG A 50 7.07 -4.32 -16.53
C ARG A 50 7.84 -5.56 -16.13
N PHE A 51 9.16 -5.51 -16.21
CA PHE A 51 10.03 -6.61 -15.78
C PHE A 51 9.84 -6.95 -14.30
N TYR A 52 9.81 -5.92 -13.43
CA TYR A 52 9.53 -6.10 -12.02
C TYR A 52 8.15 -6.75 -11.77
N LEU A 53 7.10 -6.28 -12.46
CA LEU A 53 5.76 -6.85 -12.35
C LEU A 53 5.72 -8.33 -12.78
N GLU A 54 6.41 -8.69 -13.85
CA GLU A 54 6.51 -10.08 -14.32
C GLU A 54 7.24 -10.97 -13.31
N GLU A 55 8.37 -10.51 -12.78
CA GLU A 55 9.16 -11.24 -11.78
C GLU A 55 8.41 -11.38 -10.44
N LEU A 56 7.63 -10.37 -10.07
CA LEU A 56 6.75 -10.42 -8.90
C LEU A 56 5.62 -11.46 -9.09
N LYS A 57 5.00 -11.53 -10.28
CA LYS A 57 4.03 -12.58 -10.63
C LYS A 57 4.63 -13.99 -10.57
N ASN A 58 5.92 -14.11 -10.91
CA ASN A 58 6.68 -15.35 -10.83
C ASN A 58 7.23 -15.62 -9.42
N LEU A 59 6.88 -14.81 -8.41
CA LEU A 59 7.31 -14.93 -7.01
C LEU A 59 8.82 -15.00 -6.84
N LYS A 60 9.56 -14.28 -7.69
CA LYS A 60 11.02 -14.21 -7.61
C LYS A 60 11.41 -13.50 -6.32
N LEU A 61 12.36 -14.07 -5.59
CA LEU A 61 12.74 -13.61 -4.25
C LEU A 61 12.99 -12.09 -4.20
N TRP A 62 13.87 -11.57 -5.06
CA TRP A 62 14.21 -10.15 -5.09
C TRP A 62 12.99 -9.24 -5.35
N ALA A 63 12.04 -9.70 -6.17
CA ALA A 63 10.85 -8.93 -6.52
C ALA A 63 9.85 -8.94 -5.36
N THR A 64 9.68 -10.09 -4.72
CA THR A 64 8.87 -10.23 -3.52
C THR A 64 9.44 -9.42 -2.36
N GLU A 65 10.75 -9.44 -2.13
CA GLU A 65 11.44 -8.59 -1.14
C GLU A 65 11.24 -7.09 -1.44
N MET A 66 11.35 -6.68 -2.72
CA MET A 66 11.04 -5.29 -3.10
C MET A 66 9.60 -4.89 -2.76
N PHE A 67 8.66 -5.80 -2.99
CA PHE A 67 7.24 -5.57 -2.72
C PHE A 67 6.92 -5.57 -1.22
N ASP A 68 7.56 -6.45 -0.45
CA ASP A 68 7.38 -6.51 1.00
C ASP A 68 7.94 -5.26 1.68
N ALA A 69 9.14 -4.86 1.28
CA ALA A 69 9.80 -3.63 1.75
C ALA A 69 9.04 -2.35 1.39
N SER A 70 8.21 -2.39 0.35
CA SER A 70 7.44 -1.24 -0.10
C SER A 70 6.31 -0.90 0.87
N SER A 71 6.15 0.40 1.07
CA SER A 71 4.99 1.01 1.71
C SER A 71 3.68 0.57 1.03
N LYS A 72 2.66 0.25 1.84
CA LYS A 72 1.34 -0.19 1.38
C LYS A 72 0.34 0.90 1.75
N PHE A 73 0.12 1.81 0.82
CA PHE A 73 -0.78 2.96 0.96
C PHE A 73 -2.24 2.52 1.22
N PRO A 74 -3.01 3.23 2.08
CA PRO A 74 -2.61 4.17 3.13
C PRO A 74 -2.71 3.60 4.55
N SER A 75 -1.76 3.94 5.43
CA SER A 75 -1.91 3.76 6.89
C SER A 75 -2.15 5.09 7.60
N GLY A 76 -3.04 5.12 8.59
CA GLY A 76 -3.22 6.29 9.46
C GLY A 76 -3.81 7.55 8.80
N VAL A 77 -4.29 7.49 7.56
CA VAL A 77 -4.89 8.65 6.86
C VAL A 77 -6.06 9.25 7.62
N LEU A 78 -6.94 8.40 8.18
CA LEU A 78 -8.06 8.85 9.02
C LEU A 78 -7.61 9.45 10.37
N HIS A 79 -6.32 9.34 10.69
CA HIS A 79 -5.68 9.94 11.85
C HIS A 79 -4.71 11.08 11.47
N GLY A 80 -4.77 11.55 10.21
CA GLY A 80 -3.93 12.65 9.72
C GLY A 80 -2.49 12.27 9.40
N SER A 81 -2.15 10.98 9.34
CA SER A 81 -0.84 10.55 8.85
C SER A 81 -0.74 10.81 7.35
N ALA A 82 0.17 11.71 6.97
CA ALA A 82 0.53 12.01 5.58
C ALA A 82 1.81 11.29 5.13
N TYR A 83 2.39 10.47 6.00
CA TYR A 83 3.65 9.77 5.81
C TYR A 83 3.41 8.27 5.76
N ASP A 84 4.09 7.61 4.84
CA ASP A 84 4.12 6.17 4.76
C ASP A 84 5.57 5.73 4.49
N PHE A 85 6.12 4.95 5.41
CA PHE A 85 7.56 4.76 5.53
C PHE A 85 8.05 3.49 4.85
N GLY A 86 7.24 2.44 4.71
CA GLY A 86 7.73 1.12 4.30
C GLY A 86 8.88 0.60 5.18
N ASN A 87 9.63 -0.41 4.71
CA ASN A 87 10.81 -0.92 5.38
C ASN A 87 12.08 -0.36 4.71
N PHE A 88 12.70 0.63 5.37
CA PHE A 88 13.90 1.30 4.84
C PHE A 88 15.06 0.33 4.62
N ASP A 89 15.42 -0.43 5.66
CA ASP A 89 16.59 -1.30 5.65
C ASP A 89 16.41 -2.40 4.61
N GLU A 90 15.24 -3.03 4.55
CA GLU A 90 14.98 -4.07 3.56
C GLU A 90 15.07 -3.50 2.14
N CYS A 91 14.43 -2.35 1.88
CA CYS A 91 14.38 -1.74 0.54
C CYS A 91 15.79 -1.47 -0.02
N ILE A 92 16.68 -0.86 0.77
CA ILE A 92 18.04 -0.51 0.27
C ILE A 92 18.93 -1.74 0.04
N HIS A 93 18.59 -2.89 0.63
CA HIS A 93 19.34 -4.14 0.48
C HIS A 93 18.85 -5.00 -0.70
N VAL A 94 17.66 -4.74 -1.25
CA VAL A 94 17.14 -5.48 -2.41
C VAL A 94 18.01 -5.27 -3.65
N LYS A 95 18.49 -6.37 -4.22
CA LYS A 95 19.34 -6.39 -5.42
C LYS A 95 18.94 -7.54 -6.34
N LEU A 96 18.77 -7.24 -7.63
CA LEU A 96 18.53 -8.26 -8.64
C LEU A 96 19.76 -9.19 -8.76
N PRO A 97 19.61 -10.53 -8.70
CA PRO A 97 20.71 -11.45 -8.89
C PRO A 97 21.10 -11.49 -10.38
N SER A 98 22.13 -10.74 -10.73
CA SER A 98 22.87 -10.86 -12.00
C SER A 98 22.05 -10.69 -13.30
N SER A 99 21.82 -9.44 -13.71
CA SER A 99 21.48 -9.10 -15.11
C SER A 99 22.36 -7.96 -15.63
N GLN A 100 22.40 -7.77 -16.96
CA GLN A 100 23.11 -6.66 -17.61
C GLN A 100 22.58 -5.26 -17.17
N GLU A 101 21.36 -5.18 -16.62
CA GLU A 101 20.79 -3.97 -16.04
C GLU A 101 20.51 -4.14 -14.54
N LYS A 102 21.28 -3.45 -13.70
CA LYS A 102 21.12 -3.51 -12.25
C LYS A 102 19.85 -2.75 -11.80
N ILE A 103 18.79 -3.48 -11.48
CA ILE A 103 17.69 -2.98 -10.63
C ILE A 103 18.14 -3.11 -9.18
N VAL A 104 18.09 -1.98 -8.46
CA VAL A 104 18.44 -1.87 -7.05
C VAL A 104 17.33 -1.14 -6.33
N GLY A 105 17.03 -1.54 -5.10
CA GLY A 105 16.07 -0.83 -4.29
C GLY A 105 16.57 0.58 -3.95
N LYS A 106 15.63 1.52 -3.95
CA LYS A 106 15.88 2.92 -3.60
C LYS A 106 14.74 3.40 -2.71
N TYR A 107 15.11 3.86 -1.52
CA TYR A 107 14.14 4.38 -0.58
C TYR A 107 13.63 5.76 -0.99
N CYS A 108 12.32 5.94 -0.98
CA CYS A 108 11.65 7.21 -1.21
C CYS A 108 10.57 7.40 -0.14
N MET A 109 10.48 8.60 0.43
CA MET A 109 9.38 8.98 1.31
C MET A 109 8.32 9.72 0.50
N ALA A 110 7.11 9.16 0.43
CA ALA A 110 5.98 9.82 -0.21
C ALA A 110 5.25 10.71 0.80
N LYS A 111 4.98 11.96 0.42
CA LYS A 111 4.09 12.86 1.16
C LYS A 111 2.80 13.03 0.38
N PHE A 112 1.69 12.60 0.96
CA PHE A 112 0.39 12.71 0.30
C PHE A 112 -0.36 13.95 0.78
N HIS A 113 -0.99 14.65 -0.16
CA HIS A 113 -1.92 15.73 0.10
C HIS A 113 -3.33 15.22 -0.22
N ILE A 114 -4.14 15.01 0.83
CA ILE A 114 -5.52 14.53 0.68
C ILE A 114 -6.44 15.73 0.89
N ALA A 115 -7.29 16.00 -0.10
CA ALA A 115 -8.31 17.04 -0.03
C ALA A 115 -9.66 16.43 -0.47
N PRO A 116 -10.77 16.81 0.17
CA PRO A 116 -12.10 16.39 -0.26
C PRO A 116 -12.42 16.95 -1.66
N PRO A 117 -13.20 16.24 -2.49
CA PRO A 117 -13.67 16.77 -3.77
C PRO A 117 -14.48 18.05 -3.52
N ASN A 118 -14.22 19.10 -4.32
CA ASN A 118 -14.76 20.46 -4.19
C ASN A 118 -14.19 21.32 -3.05
N PHE A 119 -12.95 21.05 -2.60
CA PHE A 119 -12.22 21.97 -1.75
C PHE A 119 -11.82 23.23 -2.55
N GLU A 120 -12.63 24.29 -2.49
CA GLU A 120 -12.25 25.61 -2.96
C GLU A 120 -11.03 26.10 -2.16
N LYS A 121 -9.99 26.54 -2.88
CA LYS A 121 -8.72 27.06 -2.32
C LYS A 121 -8.91 28.43 -1.63
N GLU A 122 -10.03 28.69 -0.99
CA GLU A 122 -10.18 29.90 -0.19
C GLU A 122 -9.51 29.69 1.18
N GLY A 123 -8.23 30.08 1.22
CA GLY A 123 -7.63 30.61 2.45
C GLY A 123 -7.03 29.63 3.45
N LEU A 124 -7.11 28.30 3.26
CA LEU A 124 -6.42 27.37 4.16
C LEU A 124 -4.97 27.14 3.72
N VAL A 125 -4.13 28.14 3.97
CA VAL A 125 -2.70 27.90 4.20
C VAL A 125 -2.62 27.06 5.48
N TYR A 126 -2.47 25.74 5.35
CA TYR A 126 -1.94 24.93 6.44
C TYR A 126 -0.50 25.38 6.67
N ARG A 127 -0.38 26.48 7.41
CA ARG A 127 0.86 26.95 7.96
C ARG A 127 1.21 25.93 9.03
N PHE A 128 2.11 25.01 8.68
CA PHE A 128 2.79 24.12 9.63
C PHE A 128 3.69 24.98 10.57
N GLN A 129 3.11 25.93 11.30
CA GLN A 129 3.71 26.59 12.45
C GLN A 129 2.93 26.15 13.66
N ASP A 130 3.21 24.93 14.10
CA ASP A 130 3.28 24.54 15.51
C ASP A 130 3.37 23.01 15.54
N THR A 131 4.60 22.51 15.48
CA THR A 131 4.93 21.12 15.78
C THR A 131 4.72 20.77 17.26
N ASP A 132 4.36 21.75 18.08
CA ASP A 132 4.39 21.64 19.55
C ASP A 132 2.99 21.37 20.15
N HIS A 133 1.95 21.26 19.31
CA HIS A 133 0.56 21.05 19.76
C HIS A 133 -0.15 19.90 19.02
N PHE A 134 0.59 18.88 18.57
CA PHE A 134 0.01 17.77 17.80
C PHE A 134 -0.76 16.75 18.67
N ASP A 135 -0.81 16.93 19.99
CA ASP A 135 -1.03 15.80 20.90
C ASP A 135 -2.43 15.58 21.49
N ASN A 136 -3.45 16.42 21.28
CA ASN A 136 -4.74 16.18 21.99
C ASN A 136 -6.04 16.31 21.18
N ALA A 137 -5.98 16.54 19.87
CA ALA A 137 -7.19 16.59 19.03
C ALA A 137 -7.28 15.37 18.12
N THR A 138 -8.37 14.62 18.25
CA THR A 138 -8.72 13.56 17.31
C THR A 138 -8.87 14.13 15.90
N THR A 139 -8.60 13.30 14.91
CA THR A 139 -8.69 13.76 13.51
C THR A 139 -10.13 14.13 13.12
N TRP A 140 -11.13 13.54 13.76
CA TRP A 140 -12.53 13.93 13.59
C TRP A 140 -12.82 15.34 14.09
N GLU A 141 -12.22 15.77 15.20
CA GLU A 141 -12.33 17.16 15.67
C GLU A 141 -11.65 18.14 14.72
N LYS A 142 -10.58 17.73 14.03
CA LYS A 142 -9.91 18.54 12.99
C LYS A 142 -10.74 18.64 11.71
N VAL A 143 -11.45 17.58 11.33
CA VAL A 143 -12.34 17.56 10.16
C VAL A 143 -13.63 18.37 10.40
N LEU A 144 -14.12 18.41 11.64
CA LEU A 144 -15.37 19.07 12.01
C LEU A 144 -15.22 20.56 12.36
N ARG A 145 -14.00 21.07 12.58
CA ARG A 145 -13.77 22.51 12.74
C ARG A 145 -13.85 23.21 11.38
N LYS A 146 -15.01 23.79 11.10
CA LYS A 146 -15.17 24.88 10.13
C LYS A 146 -14.44 26.13 10.60
#